data_AF-A0A832NKU6-F1
#
_entry.id   AF-A0A832NKU6-F1
#
_cell.length_a   1.000
_cell.length_b   1.000
_cell.length_c   1.000
_cell.angle_alpha   90.00
_cell.angle_beta   90.00
_cell.angle_gamma   90.00
#
_symmetry.space_group_name_H-M   'P 1'
#
loop_
_entity.id
_entity.type
_entity.pdbx_description
1 polymer ?
#
loop_
_entity_poly.entity_id
_entity_poly.type
_entity_poly.pdbx_seq_one_letter_code
_entity_poly.pdbx_strand_id
1 'polypeptide(L)' 'TFGLTWATPIPLPEQTLVLGMGAARRVPSWDEKQQRFVPVMEANLTLSFDHRVLDGGAAGRLLARVAGLLLQPENL' A
#
# COMPACT_ATOMS: atom_id res chain seq x y z
N THR A 1 -14.07 2.37 -11.60
CA THR A 1 -13.64 2.74 -10.23
C THR A 1 -13.79 4.25 -10.07
N PHE A 2 -13.85 4.78 -8.84
CA PHE A 2 -14.04 6.22 -8.58
C PHE A 2 -12.75 7.06 -8.64
N GLY A 3 -11.61 6.49 -9.04
CA GLY A 3 -10.34 7.22 -9.17
C GLY A 3 -9.68 7.65 -7.85
N LEU A 4 -10.18 7.16 -6.70
CA LEU A 4 -9.69 7.55 -5.40
C LEU A 4 -8.28 7.00 -5.14
N THR A 5 -7.29 7.87 -4.97
CA THR A 5 -5.88 7.50 -4.77
C THR A 5 -5.51 7.27 -3.31
N TRP A 6 -6.37 7.66 -2.37
CA TRP A 6 -6.16 7.50 -0.93
C TRP A 6 -7.49 7.46 -0.17
N ALA A 7 -7.60 6.53 0.78
CA ALA A 7 -8.69 6.48 1.76
C ALA A 7 -8.26 5.71 3.00
N THR A 8 -8.78 6.08 4.16
CA THR A 8 -8.63 5.35 5.41
C THR A 8 -9.99 4.82 5.84
N PRO A 9 -10.45 3.68 5.30
CA PRO A 9 -11.73 3.11 5.70
C PRO A 9 -11.68 2.68 7.17
N ILE A 10 -12.83 2.66 7.81
CA ILE A 10 -12.97 2.25 9.22
C ILE A 10 -13.30 0.75 9.22
N PRO A 11 -12.52 -0.10 9.91
CA PRO A 11 -12.88 -1.51 10.09
C PRO A 11 -14.26 -1.63 10.74
N LEU A 12 -15.06 -2.61 10.32
CA LEU A 12 -16.31 -2.94 11.02
C LEU A 12 -16.02 -3.48 12.42
N PRO A 13 -16.98 -3.47 13.36
CA PRO A 13 -16.75 -3.89 14.76
C PRO A 13 -16.09 -5.27 14.92
N GLU A 14 -16.39 -6.21 14.03
CA GLU A 14 -15.84 -7.57 14.01
C GLU A 14 -14.50 -7.70 13.25
N GLN A 15 -13.98 -6.63 12.67
CA GLN A 15 -12.76 -6.61 11.88
C GLN A 15 -11.62 -5.92 12.64
N THR A 16 -10.49 -6.61 12.78
CA THR A 16 -9.30 -6.04 13.41
C THR A 16 -8.59 -5.03 12.51
N LEU A 17 -8.68 -5.20 11.20
CA LEU A 17 -8.01 -4.35 10.21
C LEU A 17 -8.75 -4.33 8.88
N VAL A 18 -8.45 -3.31 8.08
CA VAL A 18 -8.85 -3.20 6.68
C VAL A 18 -7.67 -2.65 5.87
N LEU A 19 -7.35 -3.31 4.75
CA LEU A 19 -6.34 -2.90 3.79
C LEU A 19 -7.03 -2.25 2.58
N GLY A 20 -6.70 -1.00 2.31
CA GLY A 20 -7.14 -0.28 1.12
C GLY A 20 -6.04 -0.22 0.06
N MET A 21 -6.47 -0.23 -1.21
CA MET A 21 -5.62 0.06 -2.37
C MET A 21 -6.21 1.23 -3.15
N GLY A 22 -5.44 2.30 -3.27
CA GLY A 22 -5.79 3.45 -4.08
C GLY A 22 -5.71 3.14 -5.58
N ALA A 23 -6.45 3.90 -6.38
CA ALA A 23 -6.33 3.85 -7.83
C ALA A 23 -4.88 4.16 -8.25
N ALA A 24 -4.31 3.28 -9.07
CA ALA A 24 -2.97 3.47 -9.59
C ALA A 24 -2.92 4.66 -10.55
N ARG A 25 -1.84 5.43 -10.51
CA ARG A 25 -1.60 6.55 -11.42
C ARG A 25 -0.16 6.56 -11.93
N ARG A 26 0.05 7.21 -13.06
CA ARG A 26 1.39 7.39 -13.63
C ARG A 26 2.10 8.55 -12.92
N VAL A 27 3.27 8.29 -12.35
CA VAL A 27 4.09 9.28 -11.63
C VAL A 27 5.53 9.24 -12.14
N PRO A 28 6.28 10.36 -12.10
CA PRO A 28 7.72 10.33 -12.33
C PRO A 28 8.42 9.69 -11.13
N SER A 29 9.28 8.70 -11.39
CA SER A 29 10.17 8.09 -10.39
C SER A 29 11.62 8.16 -10.87
N TRP A 30 12.55 8.45 -9.97
CA TRP A 30 13.98 8.52 -10.30
C TRP A 30 14.54 7.11 -10.49
N ASP A 31 15.07 6.82 -11.67
CA ASP A 31 15.79 5.57 -11.96
C ASP A 31 17.29 5.81 -11.80
N GLU A 32 17.89 5.23 -10.74
CA GLU A 32 19.32 5.36 -10.46
C GLU A 32 20.21 4.74 -11.54
N LYS A 33 19.76 3.71 -12.25
CA LYS A 33 20.57 3.08 -13.30
C LYS A 33 20.60 3.93 -14.56
N GLN A 34 19.50 4.61 -14.87
CA GLN A 34 19.36 5.44 -16.05
C GLN A 34 19.66 6.92 -15.79
N GLN A 35 19.86 7.31 -14.52
CA GLN A 35 20.11 8.69 -14.09
C GLN A 35 19.07 9.69 -14.64
N ARG A 36 17.80 9.28 -14.66
CA ARG A 36 16.69 10.10 -15.17
C ARG A 36 15.37 9.73 -14.50
N PHE A 37 14.39 10.64 -14.58
CA PHE A 37 13.02 10.31 -14.23
C PHE A 37 12.38 9.44 -15.31
N VAL A 38 11.73 8.35 -14.88
CA VAL A 38 10.95 7.45 -15.73
C VAL A 38 9.51 7.39 -15.21
N PRO A 39 8.50 7.28 -16.10
CA PRO A 39 7.12 7.16 -15.67
C PRO A 39 6.83 5.75 -15.15
N VAL A 40 6.37 5.65 -13.91
CA VAL A 40 5.95 4.38 -13.27
C VAL A 40 4.48 4.42 -12.89
N MET A 41 3.83 3.26 -12.78
CA MET A 41 2.52 3.15 -12.17
C MET A 41 2.69 2.98 -10.66
N GLU A 42 2.11 3.89 -9.89
CA GLU A 42 2.14 3.88 -8.43
C GLU A 42 0.73 3.79 -7.88
N ALA A 43 0.53 2.95 -6.87
CA ALA A 43 -0.70 2.82 -6.10
C ALA A 43 -0.40 2.89 -4.61
N ASN A 44 -1.21 3.63 -3.86
CA ASN A 44 -1.06 3.73 -2.41
C ASN A 44 -1.74 2.55 -1.72
N LEU A 45 -1.08 1.99 -0.70
CA LEU A 45 -1.68 1.06 0.25
C LEU A 45 -1.97 1.80 1.56
N THR A 46 -3.17 1.60 2.09
CA THR A 46 -3.58 2.15 3.39
C THR A 46 -4.01 1.02 4.32
N LEU A 47 -3.62 1.09 5.59
CA LEU A 47 -4.02 0.10 6.59
C LEU A 47 -4.64 0.82 7.78
N SER A 48 -5.91 0.58 8.02
CA SER A 48 -6.58 0.94 9.28
C SER A 48 -6.65 -0.30 10.15
N PHE A 49 -6.34 -0.17 11.44
CA PHE A 49 -6.28 -1.31 12.36
C PHE A 49 -6.60 -0.91 13.79
N ASP A 50 -7.03 -1.89 14.59
CA ASP A 50 -7.23 -1.74 16.01
C ASP A 50 -5.89 -1.79 16.76
N HIS A 51 -5.48 -0.65 17.32
CA HIS A 51 -4.24 -0.49 18.07
C HIS A 51 -4.16 -1.31 19.36
N ARG A 52 -5.28 -1.84 19.85
CA ARG A 52 -5.29 -2.76 21.01
C ARG A 52 -4.80 -4.15 20.63
N VAL A 53 -4.87 -4.49 19.35
CA VAL A 53 -4.47 -5.81 18.82
C VAL A 53 -3.12 -5.74 18.11
N LEU A 54 -2.83 -4.65 17.41
CA LEU A 54 -1.62 -4.49 16.61
C LEU A 54 -0.94 -3.15 16.91
N ASP A 55 0.39 -3.16 17.09
CA ASP A 55 1.16 -1.92 17.19
C ASP A 55 1.59 -1.38 15.81
N GLY A 56 2.10 -0.13 15.78
CA GLY A 56 2.53 0.50 14.53
C GLY A 56 3.71 -0.19 13.84
N GLY A 57 4.61 -0.84 14.60
CA GLY A 57 5.73 -1.58 14.03
C GLY A 57 5.29 -2.85 13.34
N ALA A 58 4.37 -3.60 13.94
CA ALA A 58 3.77 -4.80 13.35
C ALA A 58 2.90 -4.45 12.13
N ALA A 59 2.11 -3.38 12.20
CA ALA A 59 1.36 -2.84 11.06
C ALA A 59 2.28 -2.44 9.89
N GLY A 60 3.39 -1.75 10.18
CA GLY A 60 4.39 -1.37 9.18
C GLY A 60 5.05 -2.58 8.52
N ARG A 61 5.41 -3.61 9.30
CA ARG A 61 5.96 -4.86 8.75
C ARG A 61 4.96 -5.59 7.86
N LEU A 62 3.68 -5.64 8.25
CA LEU A 62 2.62 -6.23 7.43
C LEU A 62 2.48 -5.48 6.10
N LEU A 63 2.37 -4.15 6.13
CA LEU A 63 2.29 -3.32 4.93
C LEU A 63 3.51 -3.53 4.01
N ALA A 64 4.72 -3.54 4.57
CA ALA A 64 5.95 -3.77 3.80
C ALA A 64 5.96 -5.16 3.17
N ARG A 65 5.52 -6.19 3.89
CA ARG A 65 5.42 -7.56 3.36
C ARG A 65 4.43 -7.64 2.21
N VAL A 66 3.23 -7.06 2.38
CA VAL A 66 2.21 -7.04 1.32
C VAL A 66 2.72 -6.29 0.10
N ALA A 67 3.32 -5.11 0.27
CA ALA A 67 3.91 -4.35 -0.83
C ALA A 67 4.99 -5.15 -1.57
N GLY A 68 5.88 -5.84 -0.85
CA GLY A 68 6.91 -6.70 -1.44
C GLY A 68 6.32 -7.84 -2.27
N LEU A 69 5.27 -8.50 -1.77
CA LEU A 69 4.58 -9.56 -2.51
C LEU A 69 3.87 -9.03 -3.77
N LEU A 70 3.28 -7.83 -3.71
CA LEU A 70 2.65 -7.21 -4.88
C LEU A 70 3.65 -6.76 -5.95
N LEU A 71 4.89 -6.43 -5.55
CA LEU A 71 5.97 -6.08 -6.47
C LEU A 71 6.59 -7.30 -7.15
N GLN A 72 6.47 -8.48 -6.55
CA GLN A 72 6.99 -9.76 -7.07
C GLN A 72 5.95 -10.86 -6.88
N PRO A 73 4.79 -10.77 -7.58
CA PRO A 73 3.67 -11.69 -7.39
C PRO A 73 4.00 -13.15 -7.74
N GLU A 74 5.04 -13.39 -8.54
CA GLU A 74 5.56 -14.73 -8.85
C GLU A 74 6.15 -15.48 -7.64
N ASN A 75 6.43 -14.78 -6.55
CA ASN A 75 6.97 -15.37 -5.31
C ASN A 75 5.90 -15.79 -4.30
N LEU A 76 4.61 -15.81 -4.71
CA LEU A 76 3.48 -16.24 -3.91
C LEU A 76 3.30 -17.76 -3.88
#